data_AF-A0A7C9BH51-F1
#
_entry.id   AF-A0A7C9BH51-F1
#
_cell.length_a   1.000
_cell.length_b   1.000
_cell.length_c   1.000
_cell.angle_alpha   90.00
_cell.angle_beta   90.00
_cell.angle_gamma   90.00
#
_symmetry.space_group_name_H-M   'P 1'
#
loop_
_entity.id
_entity.type
_entity.pdbx_description
1 polymer ?
#
loop_
_entity_poly.entity_id
_entity_poly.type
_entity_poly.pdbx_seq_one_letter_code
_entity_poly.pdbx_strand_id
1 'polypeptide(L)'
;MGEINIPRADQEALRAVERDVLNELIDQCLQEERLSALRPLRLDNCGPYIASKVRELEKALDTYSKAKAEKKRAETRYDALSAGRDLLHAVLLMKQRMATEEEEGQRFHVDDLIMPPHRFGERISVRVNYRWRPSAADPWAYGDITIFHDVDIRPDFTLAPPKRKPSAARQAQERQETLYREWEHLKSLALHSVRDFFRDGGDGGEIPKVFQVKLDAHTRRLNNFSAKFWL
;
A
#
# COMPACT_ATOMS: atom_id res chain seq x y z
N MET A 1 4.62 -4.34 7.23
CA MET A 1 3.23 -4.42 6.72
C MET A 1 3.34 -4.91 5.29
N GLY A 2 2.50 -5.88 4.90
CA GLY A 2 2.46 -6.34 3.52
C GLY A 2 2.06 -5.19 2.59
N GLU A 3 2.71 -5.09 1.44
CA GLU A 3 2.42 -4.07 0.44
C GLU A 3 1.22 -4.46 -0.42
N ILE A 4 1.12 -5.74 -0.77
CA ILE A 4 0.07 -6.26 -1.65
C ILE A 4 -0.95 -7.10 -0.88
N ASN A 5 -0.55 -7.76 0.22
CA ASN A 5 -1.42 -8.63 1.00
C ASN A 5 -1.94 -7.91 2.24
N ILE A 6 -3.24 -8.06 2.54
CA ILE A 6 -3.80 -7.62 3.82
C ILE A 6 -3.29 -8.57 4.92
N PRO A 7 -2.65 -8.07 6.00
CA PRO A 7 -2.20 -8.92 7.10
C PRO A 7 -3.35 -9.73 7.71
N ARG A 8 -3.07 -10.98 8.12
CA ARG A 8 -4.10 -11.88 8.67
C ARG A 8 -4.85 -11.28 9.86
N ALA A 9 -4.15 -10.58 10.75
CA ALA A 9 -4.77 -9.91 11.89
C ALA A 9 -5.78 -8.84 11.45
N ASP A 10 -5.44 -8.06 10.43
CA ASP A 10 -6.30 -7.03 9.84
C ASP A 10 -7.52 -7.67 9.16
N GLN A 11 -7.34 -8.81 8.47
CA GLN A 11 -8.45 -9.57 7.87
C GLN A 11 -9.44 -10.09 8.93
N GLU A 12 -8.94 -10.65 10.03
CA GLU A 12 -9.76 -11.15 11.13
C GLU A 12 -10.56 -10.01 11.80
N ALA A 13 -9.92 -8.85 12.01
CA ALA A 13 -10.59 -7.66 12.52
C ALA A 13 -11.66 -7.14 11.53
N LEU A 14 -11.32 -7.07 10.23
CA LEU A 14 -12.25 -6.64 9.17
C LEU A 14 -13.48 -7.55 9.06
N ARG A 15 -13.31 -8.87 9.20
CA ARG A 15 -14.41 -9.84 9.16
C ARG A 15 -15.42 -9.61 10.29
N ALA A 16 -14.95 -9.22 11.47
CA ALA A 16 -15.80 -8.98 12.64
C ALA A 16 -16.66 -7.71 12.55
N VAL A 17 -16.32 -6.76 11.68
CA VAL A 17 -17.07 -5.50 11.54
C VAL A 17 -18.32 -5.73 10.69
N GLU A 18 -19.51 -5.70 11.27
CA GLU A 18 -20.76 -5.77 10.50
C GLU A 18 -21.10 -4.42 9.86
N ARG A 19 -21.55 -4.45 8.59
CA ARG A 19 -21.82 -3.22 7.82
C ARG A 19 -22.95 -2.39 8.45
N ASP A 20 -24.05 -3.05 8.78
CA ASP A 20 -25.26 -2.36 9.24
C ASP A 20 -25.02 -1.78 10.63
N VAL A 21 -24.38 -2.56 11.51
CA VAL A 21 -23.92 -2.10 12.84
C VAL A 21 -22.97 -0.90 12.71
N LEU A 22 -22.00 -0.94 11.79
CA LEU A 22 -21.10 0.18 11.57
C LEU A 22 -21.86 1.45 11.15
N ASN A 23 -22.82 1.32 10.23
CA ASN A 23 -23.61 2.46 9.78
C ASN A 23 -24.44 3.06 10.92
N GLU A 24 -25.11 2.22 11.71
CA GLU A 24 -25.88 2.67 12.89
C GLU A 24 -25.00 3.37 13.92
N LEU A 25 -23.79 2.85 14.20
CA LEU A 25 -22.86 3.47 15.14
C LEU A 25 -22.29 4.79 14.61
N ILE A 26 -22.10 4.94 13.30
CA ILE A 26 -21.74 6.23 12.68
C ILE A 26 -22.87 7.24 12.86
N ASP A 27 -24.11 6.84 12.62
CA ASP A 27 -25.28 7.69 12.84
C ASP A 27 -25.40 8.11 14.32
N GLN A 28 -25.14 7.18 15.26
CA GLN A 28 -25.07 7.47 16.69
C GLN A 28 -23.94 8.47 17.02
N CYS A 29 -22.74 8.28 16.46
CA CYS A 29 -21.63 9.22 16.64
C CYS A 29 -21.96 10.64 16.16
N LEU A 30 -22.74 10.76 15.08
CA LEU A 30 -23.19 12.05 14.56
C LEU A 30 -24.23 12.72 15.46
N GLN A 31 -25.08 11.94 16.12
CA GLN A 31 -26.06 12.44 17.10
C GLN A 31 -25.40 12.85 18.42
N GLU A 32 -24.44 12.06 18.90
CA GLU A 32 -23.69 12.32 20.14
C GLU A 32 -22.54 13.32 19.96
N GLU A 33 -22.19 13.65 18.73
CA GLU A 33 -21.05 14.48 18.33
C GLU A 33 -19.71 13.95 18.87
N ARG A 34 -19.61 12.63 19.05
CA ARG A 34 -18.48 11.94 19.71
C ARG A 34 -18.23 10.56 19.12
N LEU A 35 -16.98 10.13 19.13
CA LEU A 35 -16.53 8.82 18.60
C LEU A 35 -16.79 7.63 19.55
N SER A 36 -17.40 7.85 20.72
CA SER A 36 -17.55 6.83 21.77
C SER A 36 -18.21 5.55 21.29
N ALA A 37 -19.25 5.66 20.46
CA ALA A 37 -20.03 4.53 19.96
C ALA A 37 -19.20 3.58 19.06
N LEU A 38 -18.16 4.07 18.38
CA LEU A 38 -17.32 3.27 17.48
C LEU A 38 -16.15 2.55 18.19
N ARG A 39 -15.84 2.89 19.44
CA ARG A 39 -14.72 2.28 20.20
C ARG A 39 -14.81 0.75 20.33
N PRO A 40 -15.98 0.13 20.55
CA PRO A 40 -16.09 -1.32 20.66
C PRO A 40 -15.66 -2.08 19.39
N LEU A 41 -15.83 -1.48 18.20
CA LEU A 41 -15.44 -2.11 16.93
C LEU A 41 -13.92 -2.16 16.72
N ARG A 42 -13.13 -1.40 17.50
CA ARG A 42 -11.66 -1.35 17.40
C ARG A 42 -11.15 -1.22 15.96
N LEU A 43 -11.76 -0.31 15.19
CA LEU A 43 -11.47 -0.11 13.77
C LEU A 43 -10.00 0.24 13.48
N ASP A 44 -9.26 0.74 14.46
CA ASP A 44 -7.81 0.93 14.38
C ASP A 44 -7.02 -0.36 14.10
N ASN A 45 -7.58 -1.52 14.44
CA ASN A 45 -6.99 -2.83 14.18
C ASN A 45 -7.26 -3.34 12.75
N CYS A 46 -8.11 -2.65 11.97
CA CYS A 46 -8.46 -3.05 10.60
C CYS A 46 -7.45 -2.53 9.55
N GLY A 47 -6.25 -2.15 9.99
CA GLY A 47 -5.18 -1.60 9.15
C GLY A 47 -5.14 -0.07 9.11
N PRO A 48 -4.02 0.50 8.60
CA PRO A 48 -3.73 1.92 8.72
C PRO A 48 -4.67 2.80 7.89
N TYR A 49 -5.20 2.29 6.78
CA TYR A 49 -6.13 3.01 5.93
C TYR A 49 -7.47 3.28 6.62
N ILE A 50 -8.02 2.28 7.33
CA ILE A 50 -9.24 2.45 8.11
C ILE A 50 -8.95 3.31 9.34
N ALA A 51 -7.82 3.08 10.02
CA ALA A 51 -7.40 3.91 11.15
C ALA A 51 -7.27 5.40 10.78
N SER A 52 -6.78 5.73 9.57
CA SER A 52 -6.73 7.12 9.11
C SER A 52 -8.13 7.70 8.91
N LYS A 53 -9.09 6.92 8.37
CA LYS A 53 -10.50 7.35 8.23
C LYS A 53 -11.22 7.54 9.56
N VAL A 54 -10.92 6.71 10.56
CA VAL A 54 -11.41 6.89 11.93
C VAL A 54 -10.92 8.25 12.50
N ARG A 55 -9.64 8.57 12.32
CA ARG A 55 -9.06 9.85 12.78
C ARG A 55 -9.64 11.06 12.06
N GLU A 56 -9.92 10.94 10.75
CA GLU A 56 -10.59 11.98 9.97
C GLU A 56 -12.00 12.25 10.51
N LEU A 57 -12.78 11.19 10.79
CA LEU A 57 -14.10 11.31 11.40
C LEU A 57 -14.03 11.93 12.80
N GLU A 58 -13.09 11.49 13.64
CA GLU A 58 -12.90 12.04 14.99
C GLU A 58 -12.65 13.56 14.94
N LYS A 59 -11.79 14.01 14.03
CA LYS A 59 -11.50 15.43 13.83
C LYS A 59 -12.72 16.21 13.34
N ALA A 60 -13.52 15.62 12.44
CA ALA A 60 -14.73 16.24 11.93
C ALA A 60 -15.79 16.40 13.04
N LEU A 61 -15.99 15.38 13.87
CA LEU A 61 -16.89 15.41 15.03
C LEU A 61 -16.45 16.44 16.07
N ASP A 62 -15.15 16.51 16.38
CA ASP A 62 -14.62 17.53 17.30
C ASP A 62 -14.89 18.95 16.78
N THR A 63 -14.72 19.18 15.48
CA THR A 63 -15.01 20.47 14.84
C THR A 63 -16.51 20.79 14.87
N TYR A 64 -17.36 19.78 14.62
CA TYR A 64 -18.81 19.92 14.69
C TYR A 64 -19.30 20.27 16.10
N SER A 65 -18.78 19.59 17.13
CA SER A 65 -19.16 19.84 18.53
C SER A 65 -18.81 21.25 19.02
N LYS A 66 -17.74 21.84 18.49
CA LYS A 66 -17.29 23.20 18.82
C LYS A 66 -18.04 24.29 18.05
N ALA A 67 -18.75 23.95 16.97
CA ALA A 67 -19.44 24.93 16.13
C ALA A 67 -20.75 25.42 16.79
N LYS A 68 -20.80 26.73 17.05
CA LYS A 68 -21.96 27.40 17.69
C LYS A 68 -22.85 28.18 16.72
N ALA A 69 -22.25 28.82 15.72
CA ALA A 69 -23.00 29.59 14.73
C ALA A 69 -23.76 28.66 13.78
N GLU A 70 -25.03 28.95 13.50
CA GLU A 70 -25.91 28.07 12.72
C GLU A 70 -25.32 27.68 11.36
N LYS A 71 -24.85 28.66 10.57
CA LYS A 71 -24.19 28.41 9.29
C LYS A 71 -22.96 27.50 9.45
N LYS A 72 -22.15 27.73 10.47
CA LYS A 72 -20.93 26.93 10.71
C LYS A 72 -21.26 25.52 11.21
N ARG A 73 -22.32 25.39 12.00
CA ARG A 73 -22.82 24.11 12.51
C ARG A 73 -23.41 23.26 11.40
N ALA A 74 -24.11 23.85 10.44
CA ALA A 74 -24.59 23.14 9.24
C ALA A 74 -23.44 22.63 8.36
N GLU A 75 -22.43 23.46 8.11
CA GLU A 75 -21.22 23.09 7.35
C GLU A 75 -20.45 21.94 8.01
N THR A 76 -20.13 22.08 9.30
CA THR A 76 -19.35 21.08 10.04
C THR A 76 -20.13 19.77 10.26
N ARG A 77 -21.47 19.82 10.33
CA ARG A 77 -22.31 18.62 10.30
C ARG A 77 -22.19 17.87 8.98
N TYR A 78 -22.18 18.59 7.85
CA TYR A 78 -22.00 18.00 6.54
C TYR A 78 -20.62 17.34 6.41
N ASP A 79 -19.57 17.99 6.90
CA ASP A 79 -18.21 17.43 6.91
C ASP A 79 -18.14 16.13 7.73
N ALA A 80 -18.75 16.11 8.92
CA ALA A 80 -18.81 14.91 9.75
C ALA A 80 -19.61 13.77 9.08
N LEU A 81 -20.73 14.08 8.43
CA LEU A 81 -21.50 13.13 7.63
C LEU A 81 -20.66 12.55 6.48
N SER A 82 -19.91 13.40 5.78
CA SER A 82 -19.02 12.96 4.69
C SER A 82 -17.92 12.03 5.22
N ALA A 83 -17.26 12.41 6.32
CA ALA A 83 -16.22 11.58 6.92
C ALA A 83 -16.77 10.22 7.42
N GLY A 84 -18.00 10.18 7.93
CA GLY A 84 -18.67 8.93 8.30
C GLY A 84 -18.92 8.03 7.09
N ARG A 85 -19.41 8.59 5.98
CA ARG A 85 -19.58 7.86 4.71
C ARG A 85 -18.26 7.36 4.14
N ASP A 86 -17.21 8.17 4.23
CA ASP A 86 -15.87 7.78 3.78
C ASP A 86 -15.32 6.61 4.61
N LEU A 87 -15.54 6.60 5.93
CA LEU A 87 -15.18 5.49 6.79
C LEU A 87 -15.94 4.21 6.42
N LEU A 88 -17.26 4.30 6.25
CA LEU A 88 -18.08 3.16 5.83
C LEU A 88 -17.61 2.62 4.48
N HIS A 89 -17.37 3.51 3.51
CA HIS A 89 -16.88 3.15 2.19
C HIS A 89 -15.50 2.47 2.26
N ALA A 90 -14.59 2.98 3.09
CA ALA A 90 -13.26 2.39 3.28
C ALA A 90 -13.35 0.95 3.84
N VAL A 91 -14.24 0.69 4.80
CA VAL A 91 -14.47 -0.66 5.34
C VAL A 91 -15.02 -1.60 4.25
N LEU A 92 -15.99 -1.13 3.45
CA LEU A 92 -16.55 -1.93 2.35
C LEU A 92 -15.51 -2.25 1.27
N LEU A 93 -14.70 -1.26 0.89
CA LEU A 93 -13.61 -1.45 -0.08
C LEU A 93 -12.59 -2.46 0.43
N MET A 94 -12.19 -2.38 1.70
CA MET A 94 -11.25 -3.33 2.29
C MET A 94 -11.82 -4.74 2.40
N LYS A 95 -13.12 -4.88 2.70
CA LYS A 95 -13.80 -6.18 2.68
C LYS A 95 -13.86 -6.79 1.28
N GLN A 96 -14.16 -5.98 0.26
CA GLN A 96 -14.16 -6.44 -1.13
C GLN A 96 -12.76 -6.87 -1.55
N ARG A 97 -11.73 -6.08 -1.22
CA ARG A 97 -10.33 -6.43 -1.48
C ARG A 97 -9.95 -7.75 -0.80
N MET A 98 -10.35 -7.95 0.45
CA MET A 98 -10.11 -9.20 1.18
C MET A 98 -10.77 -10.40 0.49
N ALA A 99 -12.01 -10.27 0.00
CA ALA A 99 -12.68 -11.35 -0.73
C ALA A 99 -11.94 -11.70 -2.03
N THR A 100 -11.47 -10.69 -2.77
CA THR A 100 -10.63 -10.90 -3.96
C THR A 100 -9.31 -11.57 -3.62
N GLU A 101 -8.62 -11.15 -2.55
CA GLU A 101 -7.37 -11.78 -2.09
C GLU A 101 -7.59 -13.23 -1.63
N GLU A 102 -8.75 -13.55 -1.04
CA GLU A 102 -9.10 -14.92 -0.63
C GLU A 102 -9.36 -15.83 -1.85
N GLU A 103 -10.02 -15.32 -2.89
CA GLU A 103 -10.22 -16.03 -4.16
C GLU A 103 -8.89 -16.22 -4.92
N GLU A 104 -8.09 -15.17 -5.05
CA GLU A 104 -6.75 -15.21 -5.65
C GLU A 104 -5.83 -16.16 -4.89
N GLY A 105 -5.88 -16.11 -3.55
CA GLY A 105 -5.14 -16.96 -2.61
C GLY A 105 -5.40 -18.45 -2.78
N GLN A 106 -6.49 -18.85 -3.43
CA GLN A 106 -6.74 -20.25 -3.79
C GLN A 106 -5.86 -20.73 -4.93
N ARG A 107 -5.35 -19.84 -5.78
CA ARG A 107 -4.57 -20.15 -6.99
C ARG A 107 -3.12 -19.70 -6.89
N PHE A 108 -2.85 -18.53 -6.32
CA PHE A 108 -1.50 -18.00 -6.20
C PHE A 108 -1.33 -17.16 -4.94
N HIS A 109 -0.09 -16.99 -4.50
CA HIS A 109 0.27 -16.09 -3.42
C HIS A 109 1.69 -15.56 -3.66
N VAL A 110 1.84 -14.25 -3.55
CA VAL A 110 3.11 -13.54 -3.72
C VAL A 110 3.55 -13.06 -2.34
N ASP A 111 4.78 -13.40 -1.96
CA ASP A 111 5.37 -12.99 -0.69
C ASP A 111 5.83 -11.53 -0.79
N ASP A 112 5.25 -10.68 0.05
CA ASP A 112 5.50 -9.24 0.08
C ASP A 112 6.32 -8.79 1.29
N LEU A 113 6.79 -9.74 2.10
CA LEU A 113 7.68 -9.49 3.23
C LEU A 113 9.15 -9.45 2.79
N ILE A 114 9.45 -8.53 1.88
CA ILE A 114 10.82 -8.33 1.37
C ILE A 114 11.52 -7.30 2.25
N MET A 115 12.57 -7.74 2.95
CA MET A 115 13.39 -6.88 3.80
C MET A 115 14.44 -6.13 2.98
N PRO A 116 14.68 -4.83 3.26
CA PRO A 116 15.73 -4.08 2.61
C PRO A 116 17.12 -4.64 2.98
N PRO A 117 18.05 -4.71 2.02
CA PRO A 117 19.46 -4.92 2.30
C PRO A 117 20.01 -3.88 3.28
N HIS A 118 21.01 -4.27 4.09
CA HIS A 118 21.66 -3.36 5.05
C HIS A 118 22.38 -2.18 4.38
N ARG A 119 22.85 -2.35 3.14
CA ARG A 119 23.50 -1.32 2.33
C ARG A 119 23.16 -1.53 0.87
N PHE A 120 23.02 -0.43 0.14
CA PHE A 120 22.74 -0.45 -1.30
C PHE A 120 24.00 -0.13 -2.10
N GLY A 121 24.23 -0.94 -3.14
CA GLY A 121 25.15 -0.62 -4.24
C GLY A 121 24.43 0.13 -5.36
N GLU A 122 25.18 0.53 -6.40
CA GLU A 122 24.61 1.13 -7.61
C GLU A 122 23.66 0.17 -8.34
N ARG A 123 23.96 -1.12 -8.28
CA ARG A 123 23.06 -2.19 -8.71
C ARG A 123 22.23 -2.66 -7.53
N ILE A 124 20.94 -2.35 -7.58
CA ILE A 124 19.96 -2.83 -6.60
C ILE A 124 19.25 -4.08 -7.14
N SER A 125 18.76 -4.91 -6.23
CA SER A 125 17.99 -6.10 -6.59
C SER A 125 16.84 -6.33 -5.62
N VAL A 126 15.76 -6.90 -6.16
CA VAL A 126 14.59 -7.32 -5.40
C VAL A 126 14.31 -8.77 -5.79
N ARG A 127 14.25 -9.65 -4.80
CA ARG A 127 13.81 -11.03 -4.97
C ARG A 127 12.38 -11.17 -4.48
N VAL A 128 11.49 -11.58 -5.36
CA VAL A 128 10.09 -11.87 -5.05
C VAL A 128 9.91 -13.38 -5.08
N ASN A 129 9.46 -13.94 -3.96
CA ASN A 129 9.08 -15.34 -3.88
C ASN A 129 7.56 -15.44 -4.11
N TYR A 130 7.13 -16.50 -4.78
CA TYR A 130 5.72 -16.74 -5.01
C TYR A 130 5.43 -18.24 -5.05
N ARG A 131 4.17 -18.57 -4.83
CA ARG A 131 3.62 -19.91 -5.01
C ARG A 131 2.37 -19.84 -5.86
N TRP A 132 2.16 -20.85 -6.69
CA TRP A 132 0.98 -20.93 -7.55
C TRP A 132 0.56 -22.38 -7.75
N ARG A 133 -0.67 -22.58 -8.20
CA ARG A 133 -1.22 -23.87 -8.61
C ARG A 133 -2.36 -23.64 -9.62
N PRO A 134 -2.58 -24.56 -10.57
CA PRO A 134 -3.65 -24.41 -11.56
C PRO A 134 -5.05 -24.44 -10.93
N SER A 135 -5.28 -25.35 -9.98
CA SER A 135 -6.55 -25.51 -9.27
C SER A 135 -6.35 -25.65 -7.76
N ALA A 136 -7.43 -25.43 -7.00
CA ALA A 136 -7.43 -25.58 -5.55
C ALA A 136 -7.12 -27.02 -5.07
N ALA A 137 -7.29 -28.02 -5.95
CA ALA A 137 -6.98 -29.42 -5.67
C ALA A 137 -5.51 -29.79 -5.97
N ASP A 138 -4.81 -28.98 -6.75
CA ASP A 138 -3.45 -29.27 -7.18
C ASP A 138 -2.41 -28.92 -6.09
N PRO A 139 -1.24 -29.58 -6.10
CA PRO A 139 -0.14 -29.21 -5.22
C PRO A 139 0.40 -27.82 -5.57
N TRP A 140 0.89 -27.11 -4.57
CA TRP A 140 1.55 -25.82 -4.75
C TRP A 140 2.91 -25.99 -5.44
N ALA A 141 3.12 -25.25 -6.52
CA ALA A 141 4.42 -24.97 -7.09
C ALA A 141 5.02 -23.70 -6.46
N TYR A 142 6.34 -23.61 -6.47
CA TYR A 142 7.09 -22.51 -5.86
C TYR A 142 8.11 -21.97 -6.86
N GLY A 143 8.30 -20.65 -6.83
CA GLY A 143 9.18 -19.96 -7.74
C GLY A 143 9.68 -18.66 -7.13
N ASP A 144 10.70 -18.12 -7.77
CA ASP A 144 11.24 -16.83 -7.41
C ASP A 144 11.74 -16.09 -8.65
N ILE A 145 11.61 -14.77 -8.60
CA ILE A 145 12.16 -13.85 -9.60
C ILE A 145 13.06 -12.85 -8.90
N THR A 146 14.25 -12.66 -9.46
CA THR A 146 15.17 -11.60 -9.04
C THR A 146 15.18 -10.50 -10.10
N ILE A 147 14.69 -9.33 -9.72
CA ILE A 147 14.67 -8.14 -10.57
C ILE A 147 15.86 -7.25 -10.21
N PHE A 148 16.65 -6.88 -11.22
CA PHE A 148 17.82 -6.01 -11.09
C PHE A 148 17.56 -4.63 -11.70
N HIS A 149 18.09 -3.60 -11.04
CA HIS A 149 18.11 -2.24 -11.55
C HIS A 149 19.49 -1.61 -11.29
N ASP A 150 20.11 -1.09 -12.34
CA ASP A 150 21.30 -0.24 -12.23
C ASP A 150 20.85 1.22 -12.13
N VAL A 151 21.00 1.81 -10.94
CA VAL A 151 20.51 3.16 -10.64
C VAL A 151 21.48 4.18 -11.24
N ASP A 152 20.97 5.05 -12.12
CA ASP A 152 21.73 6.18 -12.64
C ASP A 152 21.74 7.33 -11.61
N ILE A 153 22.76 7.36 -10.73
CA ILE A 153 22.94 8.39 -9.69
C ILE A 153 23.64 9.65 -10.25
N ARG A 154 23.59 9.90 -11.56
CA ARG A 154 24.20 11.10 -12.13
C ARG A 154 23.59 12.34 -11.48
N PRO A 155 24.42 13.27 -10.96
CA PRO A 155 23.92 14.49 -10.37
C PRO A 155 23.14 15.27 -11.44
N ASP A 156 21.98 15.80 -11.05
CA ASP A 156 21.22 16.67 -11.92
C ASP A 156 21.96 18.01 -12.05
N PHE A 157 22.73 18.14 -13.14
CA PHE A 157 23.50 19.35 -13.44
C PHE A 157 22.64 20.55 -13.80
N THR A 158 21.32 20.39 -13.90
CA THR A 158 20.39 21.51 -14.10
C THR A 158 20.08 22.26 -12.79
N LEU A 159 20.35 21.65 -11.63
CA LEU A 159 20.18 22.28 -10.33
C LEU A 159 21.38 23.17 -10.00
N ALA A 160 21.09 24.37 -9.47
CA ALA A 160 22.13 25.27 -8.98
C ALA A 160 22.98 24.56 -7.92
N PRO A 161 24.32 24.56 -8.04
CA PRO A 161 25.18 23.87 -7.10
C PRO A 161 24.98 24.44 -5.69
N PRO A 162 25.03 23.59 -4.64
CA PRO A 162 24.83 24.05 -3.28
C PRO A 162 25.90 25.09 -2.91
N LYS A 163 25.47 26.19 -2.28
CA LYS A 163 26.35 27.29 -1.83
C LYS A 163 27.50 26.84 -0.91
N ARG A 164 27.37 25.67 -0.26
CA ARG A 164 28.38 25.06 0.60
C ARG A 164 28.50 23.58 0.24
N LYS A 165 29.73 23.11 0.02
CA LYS A 165 30.00 21.69 -0.26
C LYS A 165 29.51 20.83 0.93
N PRO A 166 28.58 19.88 0.72
CA PRO A 166 28.18 18.97 1.78
C PRO A 166 29.36 18.09 2.20
N SER A 167 29.38 17.67 3.47
CA SER A 167 30.42 16.77 3.97
C SER A 167 30.33 15.41 3.28
N ALA A 168 31.44 14.68 3.20
CA ALA A 168 31.47 13.33 2.62
C ALA A 168 30.45 12.39 3.30
N ALA A 169 30.27 12.53 4.63
CA ALA A 169 29.29 11.77 5.38
C ALA A 169 27.84 12.08 4.94
N ARG A 170 27.52 13.36 4.73
CA ARG A 170 26.18 13.77 4.30
C ARG A 170 25.89 13.32 2.86
N GLN A 171 26.88 13.42 1.96
CA GLN A 171 26.75 12.91 0.60
C GLN A 171 26.53 11.39 0.56
N ALA A 172 27.24 10.64 1.42
CA ALA A 172 27.05 9.20 1.53
C ALA A 172 25.66 8.84 2.06
N GLN A 173 25.13 9.62 3.02
CA GLN A 173 23.78 9.45 3.56
C GLN A 173 22.71 9.74 2.51
N GLU A 174 22.77 10.89 1.83
CA GLU A 174 21.84 11.27 0.76
C GLU A 174 21.84 10.22 -0.38
N ARG A 175 23.01 9.67 -0.70
CA ARG A 175 23.16 8.58 -1.66
C ARG A 175 22.45 7.30 -1.22
N GLN A 176 22.64 6.87 0.03
CA GLN A 176 21.95 5.68 0.55
C GLN A 176 20.44 5.90 0.65
N GLU A 177 19.98 7.09 1.02
CA GLU A 177 18.56 7.41 1.07
C GLU A 177 17.92 7.39 -0.32
N THR A 178 18.61 7.93 -1.33
CA THR A 178 18.15 7.85 -2.73
C THR A 178 18.05 6.40 -3.21
N LEU A 179 19.09 5.61 -2.97
CA LEU A 179 19.10 4.19 -3.33
C LEU A 179 18.00 3.40 -2.61
N TYR A 180 17.72 3.71 -1.35
CA TYR A 180 16.64 3.11 -0.60
C TYR A 180 15.27 3.41 -1.22
N ARG A 181 15.01 4.66 -1.61
CA ARG A 181 13.75 5.06 -2.27
C ARG A 181 13.56 4.38 -3.62
N GLU A 182 14.62 4.31 -4.43
CA GLU A 182 14.60 3.58 -5.72
C GLU A 182 14.38 2.07 -5.50
N TRP A 183 14.98 1.51 -4.45
CA TRP A 183 14.74 0.11 -4.07
C TRP A 183 13.31 -0.14 -3.60
N GLU A 184 12.72 0.75 -2.79
CA GLU A 184 11.30 0.64 -2.40
C GLU A 184 10.38 0.71 -3.62
N HIS A 185 10.64 1.64 -4.54
CA HIS A 185 9.88 1.75 -5.78
C HIS A 185 10.03 0.50 -6.65
N LEU A 186 11.24 -0.02 -6.82
CA LEU A 186 11.49 -1.27 -7.53
C LEU A 186 10.77 -2.45 -6.88
N LYS A 187 10.77 -2.53 -5.55
CA LYS A 187 10.10 -3.58 -4.77
C LYS A 187 8.59 -3.54 -5.03
N SER A 188 7.99 -2.35 -4.98
CA SER A 188 6.59 -2.12 -5.32
C SER A 188 6.27 -2.63 -6.72
N LEU A 189 7.04 -2.19 -7.72
CA LEU A 189 6.85 -2.59 -9.12
C LEU A 189 7.00 -4.10 -9.32
N ALA A 190 7.98 -4.73 -8.66
CA ALA A 190 8.21 -6.17 -8.74
C ALA A 190 7.03 -6.97 -8.18
N LEU A 191 6.55 -6.61 -6.99
CA LEU A 191 5.41 -7.27 -6.34
C LEU A 191 4.14 -7.14 -7.17
N HIS A 192 3.84 -5.92 -7.63
CA HIS A 192 2.68 -5.67 -8.48
C HIS A 192 2.77 -6.39 -9.82
N SER A 193 3.95 -6.43 -10.45
CA SER A 193 4.14 -7.12 -11.73
C SER A 193 3.88 -8.63 -11.62
N VAL A 194 4.42 -9.29 -10.59
CA VAL A 194 4.18 -10.72 -10.37
C VAL A 194 2.71 -11.00 -10.07
N ARG A 195 2.08 -10.18 -9.21
CA ARG A 195 0.66 -10.34 -8.89
C ARG A 195 -0.23 -10.16 -10.12
N ASP A 196 0.02 -9.11 -10.90
CA ASP A 196 -0.80 -8.79 -12.07
C ASP A 196 -0.64 -9.87 -13.17
N PHE A 197 0.56 -10.43 -13.34
CA PHE A 197 0.80 -11.58 -14.22
C PHE A 197 -0.06 -12.80 -13.85
N PHE A 198 -0.17 -13.13 -12.56
CA PHE A 198 -1.05 -14.21 -12.10
C PHE A 198 -2.53 -13.87 -12.25
N ARG A 199 -2.92 -12.60 -12.03
CA ARG A 199 -4.30 -12.14 -12.24
C ARG A 199 -4.74 -12.27 -13.69
N ASP A 200 -3.83 -12.01 -14.63
CA ASP A 200 -4.05 -12.15 -16.07
C ASP A 200 -4.07 -13.62 -16.53
N GLY A 201 -3.87 -14.58 -15.61
CA GLY A 201 -3.91 -16.02 -15.88
C GLY A 201 -2.58 -16.63 -16.31
N GLY A 202 -1.46 -15.90 -16.13
CA GLY A 202 -0.12 -16.39 -16.43
C GLY A 202 0.29 -17.58 -15.56
N ASP A 203 1.04 -18.51 -16.13
CA ASP A 203 1.63 -19.64 -15.40
C ASP A 203 2.94 -19.21 -14.72
N GLY A 204 3.05 -19.45 -13.41
CA GLY A 204 4.25 -19.09 -12.65
C GLY A 204 5.52 -19.75 -13.15
N GLY A 205 5.41 -20.85 -13.91
CA GLY A 205 6.54 -21.50 -14.57
C GLY A 205 7.16 -20.68 -15.71
N GLU A 206 6.41 -19.73 -16.28
CA GLU A 206 6.88 -18.85 -17.36
C GLU A 206 7.62 -17.62 -16.83
N ILE A 207 7.53 -17.35 -15.53
CA ILE A 207 8.20 -16.21 -14.91
C ILE A 207 9.71 -16.43 -14.94
N PRO A 208 10.49 -15.51 -15.54
CA PRO A 208 11.94 -15.67 -15.61
C PRO A 208 12.56 -15.58 -14.21
N LYS A 209 13.58 -16.40 -13.96
CA LYS A 209 14.32 -16.37 -12.68
C LYS A 209 15.06 -15.05 -12.44
N VAL A 210 15.51 -14.42 -13.52
CA VAL A 210 16.27 -13.16 -13.49
C VAL A 210 15.70 -12.21 -14.53
N PHE A 211 15.45 -10.97 -14.13
CA PHE A 211 14.96 -9.93 -15.03
C PHE A 211 15.71 -8.62 -14.78
N GLN A 212 16.13 -7.95 -15.85
CA GLN A 212 16.68 -6.60 -15.77
C GLN A 212 15.56 -5.61 -16.12
N VAL A 213 15.35 -4.59 -15.29
CA VAL A 213 14.29 -3.61 -15.54
C VAL A 213 14.44 -2.90 -16.88
N LYS A 214 13.30 -2.65 -17.52
CA LYS A 214 13.22 -1.81 -18.73
C LYS A 214 13.04 -0.35 -18.30
N LEU A 215 14.06 0.47 -18.48
CA LEU A 215 13.98 1.90 -18.15
C LEU A 215 13.19 2.67 -19.21
N ASP A 216 12.53 3.73 -18.77
CA ASP A 216 11.90 4.68 -19.68
C ASP A 216 12.96 5.33 -20.60
N ALA A 217 12.72 5.34 -21.90
CA ALA A 217 13.67 5.90 -22.88
C ALA A 217 13.87 7.42 -22.71
N HIS A 218 12.86 8.14 -22.23
CA HIS A 218 12.89 9.60 -22.06
C HIS A 218 13.41 10.00 -20.70
N THR A 219 12.93 9.35 -19.63
CA THR A 219 13.28 9.75 -18.25
C THR A 219 14.45 8.96 -17.69
N ARG A 220 14.80 7.81 -18.28
CA ARG A 220 15.80 6.83 -17.78
C ARG A 220 15.53 6.37 -16.35
N ARG A 221 14.29 6.51 -15.88
CA ARG A 221 13.84 6.12 -14.54
C ARG A 221 12.93 4.90 -14.62
N LEU A 222 12.70 4.30 -13.46
CA LEU A 222 11.66 3.30 -13.28
C LEU A 222 10.29 3.92 -13.53
N ASN A 223 9.45 3.21 -14.27
CA ASN A 223 8.04 3.52 -14.47
C ASN A 223 7.19 2.25 -14.24
N ASN A 224 5.87 2.39 -14.38
CA ASN A 224 4.91 1.31 -14.13
C ASN A 224 5.07 0.07 -15.04
N PHE A 225 5.87 0.17 -16.11
CA PHE A 225 6.16 -0.93 -17.05
C PHE A 225 7.56 -1.51 -16.86
N SER A 226 8.39 -0.91 -16.01
CA SER A 226 9.80 -1.27 -15.87
C SER A 226 10.05 -2.68 -15.34
N ALA A 227 9.12 -3.23 -14.55
CA ALA A 227 9.19 -4.58 -14.00
C ALA A 227 8.28 -5.59 -14.73
N LYS A 228 7.60 -5.19 -15.82
CA LYS A 228 6.75 -6.09 -16.61
C LYS A 228 7.60 -6.98 -17.50
N PHE A 229 7.70 -8.25 -17.14
CA PHE A 229 8.52 -9.25 -17.81
C PHE A 229 7.79 -10.03 -18.91
N TRP A 230 6.47 -9.88 -19.05
CA TRP A 230 5.64 -10.56 -20.05
C TRP A 230 5.24 -9.68 -21.25
N LEU A 231 5.83 -8.48 -21.35
CA LEU A 231 5.67 -7.53 -22.46
C LEU A 231 6.83 -7.57 -23.44
#